data_AF-A0A951MVJ2-F1
#
_entry.id   AF-A0A951MVJ2-F1
#
_cell.length_a   1.000
_cell.length_b   1.000
_cell.length_c   1.000
_cell.angle_alpha   90.00
_cell.angle_beta   90.00
_cell.angle_gamma   90.00
#
_symmetry.space_group_name_H-M   'P 1'
#
loop_
_entity.id
_entity.type
_entity.pdbx_description
1 polymer ?
#
loop_
_entity_poly.entity_id
_entity_poly.type
_entity_poly.pdbx_seq_one_letter_code
_entity_poly.pdbx_strand_id
1 'polypeptide(L)'
;MRRTVAAARQFEKDERFWVVAALMGIFHPEDGRVDRLAQLLAVALGERPPVGGFTTWQECLAGGLQLYFEANLPSPPEYRDWLGDHSSERTLIPHLIEAAAASGKFEGQTRVDAVLISEGTGFAVLFEAKVLSDAGNKTSYDVMRNQIACNIDVMLNENPRLQPPLRHRKPELSCFVLLTPEIFKRKRHSRLYGWLIDPYRRDPASLAEDLPHRDEATLEPVSERLGWLTFEDCQCIAPGACRWLEPDSGPRSVPPDG
;
A
#
# COMPACT_ATOMS: atom_id res chain seq x y z
N MET A 1 34.42 -7.77 11.48
CA MET A 1 34.39 -7.27 10.08
C MET A 1 33.05 -7.56 9.37
N ARG A 2 32.60 -8.82 9.21
CA ARG A 2 31.28 -9.14 8.57
C ARG A 2 30.05 -8.49 9.24
N ARG A 3 29.99 -8.44 10.57
CA ARG A 3 28.90 -7.78 11.33
C ARG A 3 28.83 -6.26 11.11
N THR A 4 29.97 -5.61 10.88
CA THR A 4 30.08 -4.16 10.74
C THR A 4 29.60 -3.68 9.37
N VAL A 5 29.92 -4.43 8.31
CA VAL A 5 29.45 -4.15 6.94
C VAL A 5 27.95 -4.45 6.80
N ALA A 6 27.47 -5.54 7.39
CA ALA A 6 26.04 -5.88 7.38
C ALA A 6 25.17 -4.82 8.09
N ALA A 7 25.62 -4.30 9.24
CA ALA A 7 24.92 -3.23 9.95
C ALA A 7 24.93 -1.90 9.18
N ALA A 8 26.05 -1.55 8.53
CA ALA A 8 26.17 -0.33 7.73
C ALA A 8 25.28 -0.34 6.47
N ARG A 9 24.93 -1.53 5.96
CA ARG A 9 24.08 -1.73 4.77
C ARG A 9 22.65 -2.13 5.09
N GLN A 10 22.25 -2.01 6.37
CA GLN A 10 20.89 -2.38 6.77
C GLN A 10 19.82 -1.55 6.04
N PHE A 11 20.15 -0.29 5.67
CA PHE A 11 19.28 0.57 4.86
C PHE A 11 18.95 -0.04 3.49
N GLU A 12 19.84 -0.85 2.90
CA GLU A 12 19.62 -1.50 1.60
C GLU A 12 18.45 -2.50 1.65
N LYS A 13 18.12 -2.99 2.86
CA LYS A 13 17.07 -3.99 3.10
C LYS A 13 15.81 -3.40 3.71
N ASP A 14 15.81 -2.11 4.03
CA ASP A 14 14.71 -1.45 4.71
C ASP A 14 13.80 -0.79 3.67
N GLU A 15 12.62 -1.39 3.51
CA GLU A 15 11.63 -1.09 2.47
C GLU A 15 11.18 0.37 2.53
N ARG A 16 11.21 0.97 3.73
CA ARG A 16 10.83 2.36 3.96
C ARG A 16 11.69 3.34 3.18
N PHE A 17 13.00 3.08 3.10
CA PHE A 17 13.90 3.95 2.32
C PHE A 17 13.66 3.82 0.82
N TRP A 18 13.32 2.62 0.34
CA TRP A 18 12.98 2.40 -1.06
C TRP A 18 11.70 3.16 -1.43
N VAL A 19 10.66 3.04 -0.60
CA VAL A 19 9.37 3.73 -0.79
C VAL A 19 9.54 5.24 -0.75
N VAL A 20 10.19 5.76 0.31
CA VAL A 20 10.40 7.20 0.47
C VAL A 20 11.20 7.75 -0.69
N ALA A 21 12.34 7.16 -1.03
CA ALA A 21 13.18 7.68 -2.11
C ALA A 21 12.45 7.67 -3.47
N ALA A 22 11.76 6.56 -3.80
CA ALA A 22 11.01 6.45 -5.06
C ALA A 22 9.89 7.49 -5.16
N LEU A 23 8.99 7.51 -4.17
CA LEU A 23 7.81 8.38 -4.23
C LEU A 23 8.17 9.85 -4.06
N MET A 24 9.18 10.19 -3.23
CA MET A 24 9.69 11.56 -3.12
C MET A 24 10.34 12.04 -4.41
N GLY A 25 11.10 11.17 -5.10
CA GLY A 25 11.72 11.50 -6.39
C GLY A 25 10.70 11.85 -7.47
N ILE A 26 9.52 11.21 -7.42
CA ILE A 26 8.40 11.52 -8.32
C ILE A 26 7.65 12.78 -7.87
N PHE A 27 7.42 12.91 -6.56
CA PHE A 27 6.53 13.91 -5.97
C PHE A 27 7.15 15.31 -5.86
N HIS A 28 8.45 15.42 -5.55
CA HIS A 28 9.03 16.72 -5.21
C HIS A 28 9.33 17.67 -6.36
N PRO A 29 9.83 17.22 -7.53
CA PRO A 29 10.12 18.18 -8.59
C PRO A 29 8.80 18.82 -9.05
N GLU A 30 8.69 20.15 -8.92
CA GLU A 30 7.41 20.84 -9.12
C GLU A 30 6.95 20.75 -10.59
N ASP A 31 7.88 20.90 -11.52
CA ASP A 31 7.64 20.76 -12.94
C ASP A 31 7.29 19.30 -13.28
N GLY A 32 6.11 19.10 -13.88
CA GLY A 32 5.64 17.79 -14.34
C GLY A 32 5.22 16.82 -13.22
N ARG A 33 5.07 17.28 -11.97
CA ARG A 33 4.64 16.41 -10.84
C ARG A 33 3.33 15.67 -11.15
N VAL A 34 2.32 16.41 -11.59
CA VAL A 34 0.99 15.85 -11.89
C VAL A 34 1.09 14.86 -13.05
N ASP A 35 1.85 15.17 -14.09
CA ASP A 35 2.00 14.29 -15.25
C ASP A 35 2.73 12.99 -14.91
N ARG A 36 3.80 13.06 -14.12
CA ARG A 36 4.51 11.86 -13.65
C ARG A 36 3.62 10.97 -12.78
N LEU A 37 2.86 11.57 -11.86
CA LEU A 37 1.91 10.83 -11.04
C LEU A 37 0.78 10.23 -11.88
N ALA A 38 0.24 10.97 -12.85
CA ALA A 38 -0.75 10.47 -13.79
C ALA A 38 -0.23 9.28 -14.60
N GLN A 39 1.01 9.36 -15.10
CA GLN A 39 1.66 8.27 -15.82
C GLN A 39 1.88 7.04 -14.93
N LEU A 40 2.26 7.25 -13.67
CA LEU A 40 2.45 6.18 -12.69
C LEU A 40 1.15 5.45 -12.39
N LEU A 41 0.05 6.19 -12.25
CA LEU A 41 -1.29 5.61 -12.07
C LEU A 41 -1.77 4.93 -13.34
N ALA A 42 -1.47 5.46 -14.52
CA ALA A 42 -1.77 4.81 -15.79
C ALA A 42 -1.09 3.45 -15.92
N VAL A 43 0.18 3.34 -15.52
CA VAL A 43 0.92 2.07 -15.49
C VAL A 43 0.34 1.07 -14.49
N ALA A 44 -0.09 1.55 -13.32
CA ALA A 44 -0.56 0.68 -12.23
C ALA A 44 -2.01 0.22 -12.40
N LEU A 45 -2.90 1.11 -12.85
CA LEU A 45 -4.36 1.00 -12.80
C LEU A 45 -5.04 1.13 -14.18
N GLY A 46 -4.29 1.49 -15.23
CA GLY A 46 -4.79 1.66 -16.59
C GLY A 46 -4.95 3.12 -17.02
N GLU A 47 -5.08 3.35 -18.32
CA GLU A 47 -5.05 4.70 -18.95
C GLU A 47 -6.07 5.71 -18.41
N ARG A 48 -7.17 5.22 -17.81
CA ARG A 48 -8.23 6.07 -17.24
C ARG A 48 -8.48 5.72 -15.78
N PRO A 49 -8.86 6.70 -14.94
CA PRO A 49 -9.21 6.42 -13.55
C PRO A 49 -10.39 5.46 -13.43
N PRO A 50 -10.29 4.38 -12.63
CA PRO A 50 -11.39 3.47 -12.32
C PRO A 50 -12.28 4.02 -11.20
N VAL A 51 -12.57 5.32 -11.23
CA VAL A 51 -13.36 6.03 -10.21
C VAL A 51 -14.35 6.99 -10.88
N GLY A 52 -15.51 7.20 -10.25
CA GLY A 52 -16.55 8.07 -10.79
C GLY A 52 -16.15 9.55 -10.80
N GLY A 53 -16.70 10.31 -11.76
CA GLY A 53 -16.60 11.77 -11.80
C GLY A 53 -15.34 12.36 -12.44
N PHE A 54 -14.40 11.51 -12.88
CA PHE A 54 -13.17 11.93 -13.56
C PHE A 54 -12.97 11.15 -14.85
N THR A 55 -12.40 11.80 -15.87
CA THR A 55 -12.07 11.20 -17.16
C THR A 55 -10.57 10.98 -17.35
N THR A 56 -9.74 11.73 -16.61
CA THR A 56 -8.28 11.65 -16.67
C THR A 56 -7.65 11.64 -15.28
N TRP A 57 -6.45 11.07 -15.17
CA TRP A 57 -5.68 11.08 -13.91
C TRP A 57 -5.30 12.50 -13.47
N GLN A 58 -5.08 13.42 -14.41
CA GLN A 58 -4.80 14.82 -14.13
C GLN A 58 -5.95 15.49 -13.38
N GLU A 59 -7.20 15.20 -13.76
CA GLU A 59 -8.38 15.73 -13.05
C GLU A 59 -8.45 15.19 -11.62
N CYS A 60 -8.16 13.90 -11.41
CA CYS A 60 -8.08 13.31 -10.07
C CYS A 60 -7.03 14.02 -9.18
N LEU A 61 -5.92 14.46 -9.78
CA LEU A 61 -4.75 15.01 -9.08
C LEU A 61 -4.77 16.54 -8.92
N ALA A 62 -5.78 17.25 -9.44
CA ALA A 62 -5.81 18.72 -9.52
C ALA A 62 -5.98 19.47 -8.17
N GLY A 63 -6.39 18.79 -7.10
CA GLY A 63 -6.82 19.40 -5.84
C GLY A 63 -5.75 19.74 -4.80
N GLY A 64 -4.49 19.94 -5.16
CA GLY A 64 -3.41 20.14 -4.19
C GLY A 64 -2.97 18.82 -3.56
N LEU A 65 -1.75 18.41 -3.93
CA LEU A 65 -1.24 17.08 -3.63
C LEU A 65 -0.45 17.06 -2.32
N GLN A 66 -0.65 16.01 -1.54
CA GLN A 66 0.09 15.74 -0.30
C GLN A 66 0.50 14.26 -0.29
N LEU A 67 1.72 13.98 0.18
CA LEU A 67 2.27 12.63 0.27
C LEU A 67 2.67 12.35 1.72
N TYR A 68 2.06 11.31 2.29
CA TYR A 68 2.34 10.82 3.64
C TYR A 68 3.10 9.51 3.55
N PHE A 69 3.97 9.27 4.52
CA PHE A 69 4.61 7.97 4.72
C PHE A 69 4.22 7.42 6.08
N GLU A 70 4.11 6.09 6.16
CA GLU A 70 3.85 5.39 7.41
C GLU A 70 2.57 5.88 8.12
N ALA A 71 1.53 6.17 7.32
CA ALA A 71 0.28 6.73 7.81
C ALA A 71 -0.49 5.66 8.58
N ASN A 72 -0.85 5.97 9.83
CA ASN A 72 -1.67 5.08 10.64
C ASN A 72 -3.16 5.35 10.38
N LEU A 73 -3.81 4.44 9.67
CA LEU A 73 -5.23 4.46 9.39
C LEU A 73 -5.95 3.49 10.34
N PRO A 74 -6.93 3.95 11.12
CA PRO A 74 -7.66 3.08 12.04
C PRO A 74 -8.50 2.05 11.28
N SER A 75 -8.56 0.83 11.82
CA SER A 75 -9.49 -0.17 11.31
C SER A 75 -10.94 0.33 11.33
N PRO A 76 -11.75 -0.07 10.33
CA PRO A 76 -13.17 0.22 10.28
C PRO A 76 -13.90 -0.15 11.57
N PRO A 77 -14.82 0.69 12.08
CA PRO A 77 -15.68 0.31 13.20
C PRO A 77 -16.44 -0.99 12.94
N GLU A 78 -17.06 -1.09 11.77
CA GLU A 78 -17.81 -2.25 11.29
C GLU A 78 -16.98 -3.55 11.28
N TYR A 79 -15.69 -3.51 10.90
CA TYR A 79 -14.83 -4.68 11.03
C TYR A 79 -14.56 -5.05 12.50
N ARG A 80 -14.29 -4.05 13.35
CA ARG A 80 -14.03 -4.32 14.79
C ARG A 80 -15.25 -4.89 15.49
N ASP A 81 -16.44 -4.40 15.16
CA ASP A 81 -17.70 -4.88 15.70
C ASP A 81 -17.93 -6.33 15.25
N TRP A 82 -17.78 -6.61 13.95
CA TRP A 82 -17.86 -7.96 13.41
C TRP A 82 -16.83 -8.90 14.04
N LEU A 83 -15.57 -8.47 14.22
CA LEU A 83 -14.53 -9.28 14.84
C LEU A 83 -14.82 -9.55 16.32
N GLY A 84 -15.49 -8.63 17.02
CA GLY A 84 -15.97 -8.85 18.39
C GLY A 84 -16.92 -10.05 18.45
N ASP A 85 -17.89 -10.09 17.54
CA ASP A 85 -18.90 -11.15 17.45
C ASP A 85 -18.33 -12.50 16.98
N HIS A 86 -17.21 -12.49 16.24
CA HIS A 86 -16.57 -13.68 15.67
C HIS A 86 -15.21 -14.02 16.30
N SER A 87 -14.91 -13.44 17.46
CA SER A 87 -13.59 -13.54 18.09
C SER A 87 -13.17 -14.98 18.41
N SER A 88 -14.12 -15.86 18.76
CA SER A 88 -13.87 -17.29 19.00
C SER A 88 -13.53 -18.09 17.75
N GLU A 89 -13.94 -17.60 16.56
CA GLU A 89 -13.66 -18.25 15.27
C GLU A 89 -12.36 -17.72 14.64
N ARG A 90 -12.02 -16.46 14.95
CA ARG A 90 -10.88 -15.74 14.34
C ARG A 90 -9.64 -15.68 15.22
N THR A 91 -9.78 -15.88 16.53
CA THR A 91 -8.64 -15.97 17.46
C THR A 91 -8.56 -17.37 18.06
N LEU A 92 -7.44 -18.06 17.82
CA LEU A 92 -7.22 -19.42 18.35
C LEU A 92 -6.81 -19.45 19.83
N ILE A 93 -6.41 -18.31 20.39
CA ILE A 93 -5.74 -18.22 21.68
C ILE A 93 -6.71 -17.61 22.74
N PRO A 94 -7.20 -18.38 23.72
CA PRO A 94 -8.24 -17.93 24.66
C PRO A 94 -7.90 -16.64 25.42
N HIS A 95 -6.67 -16.50 25.90
CA HIS A 95 -6.28 -15.29 26.64
C HIS A 95 -6.29 -14.02 25.77
N LEU A 96 -6.11 -14.14 24.45
CA LEU A 96 -6.23 -13.00 23.53
C LEU A 96 -7.69 -12.62 23.33
N ILE A 97 -8.61 -13.59 23.27
CA ILE A 97 -10.06 -13.34 23.24
C ILE A 97 -10.47 -12.58 24.52
N GLU A 98 -10.07 -13.09 25.69
CA GLU A 98 -10.37 -12.46 26.98
C GLU A 98 -9.80 -11.04 27.08
N ALA A 99 -8.55 -10.84 26.64
CA ALA A 99 -7.92 -9.52 26.63
C ALA A 99 -8.59 -8.54 25.67
N ALA A 100 -9.01 -8.99 24.49
CA ALA A 100 -9.74 -8.18 23.52
C ALA A 100 -11.10 -7.76 24.09
N ALA A 101 -11.85 -8.71 24.68
CA ALA A 101 -13.14 -8.45 25.30
C ALA A 101 -13.04 -7.47 26.48
N ALA A 102 -12.04 -7.64 27.35
CA ALA A 102 -11.83 -6.75 28.49
C ALA A 102 -11.42 -5.32 28.08
N SER A 103 -10.69 -5.17 26.97
CA SER A 103 -10.21 -3.86 26.49
C SER A 103 -11.12 -3.20 25.46
N GLY A 104 -12.07 -3.94 24.88
CA GLY A 104 -12.87 -3.53 23.72
C GLY A 104 -12.03 -3.30 22.45
N LYS A 105 -10.80 -3.82 22.39
CA LYS A 105 -9.86 -3.61 21.28
C LYS A 105 -9.65 -4.91 20.52
N PHE A 106 -10.37 -5.06 19.41
CA PHE A 106 -10.29 -6.22 18.53
C PHE A 106 -9.34 -6.02 17.35
N GLU A 107 -9.01 -4.79 16.96
CA GLU A 107 -7.93 -4.54 15.97
C GLU A 107 -7.27 -3.17 16.17
N GLY A 108 -6.00 -3.08 15.80
CA GLY A 108 -5.18 -1.86 15.86
C GLY A 108 -5.36 -0.95 14.64
N GLN A 109 -4.38 -0.07 14.43
CA GLN A 109 -4.32 0.76 13.22
C GLN A 109 -3.54 0.00 12.14
N THR A 110 -3.98 0.14 10.89
CA THR A 110 -3.20 -0.27 9.72
C THR A 110 -2.19 0.82 9.41
N ARG A 111 -0.92 0.45 9.38
CA ARG A 111 0.17 1.35 9.01
C ARG A 111 0.46 1.18 7.53
N VAL A 112 0.01 2.16 6.73
CA VAL A 112 0.19 2.18 5.27
C VAL A 112 1.56 2.78 4.96
N ASP A 113 2.32 2.17 4.04
CA ASP A 113 3.68 2.63 3.72
C ASP A 113 3.68 4.04 3.13
N ALA A 114 2.74 4.35 2.23
CA ALA A 114 2.52 5.72 1.79
C ALA A 114 1.06 6.01 1.40
N VAL A 115 0.66 7.28 1.50
CA VAL A 115 -0.64 7.77 1.04
C VAL A 115 -0.45 9.06 0.24
N LEU A 116 -0.81 9.02 -1.05
CA LEU A 116 -0.98 10.20 -1.87
C LEU A 116 -2.43 10.67 -1.76
N ILE A 117 -2.65 11.97 -1.54
CA ILE A 117 -3.99 12.56 -1.52
C ILE A 117 -4.02 13.85 -2.32
N SER A 118 -5.10 14.04 -3.07
CA SER A 118 -5.47 15.30 -3.70
C SER A 118 -6.62 15.92 -2.92
N GLU A 119 -6.32 16.93 -2.11
CA GLU A 119 -7.24 17.43 -1.08
C GLU A 119 -8.55 17.99 -1.67
N GLY A 120 -8.45 18.75 -2.76
CA GLY A 120 -9.56 19.41 -3.43
C GLY A 120 -10.47 18.47 -4.22
N THR A 121 -9.99 17.29 -4.61
CA THR A 121 -10.82 16.28 -5.32
C THR A 121 -11.30 15.18 -4.39
N GLY A 122 -10.56 14.91 -3.31
CA GLY A 122 -10.77 13.78 -2.41
C GLY A 122 -10.18 12.46 -2.92
N PHE A 123 -9.55 12.47 -4.10
CA PHE A 123 -8.87 11.31 -4.66
C PHE A 123 -7.65 10.94 -3.81
N ALA A 124 -7.42 9.64 -3.62
CA ALA A 124 -6.25 9.16 -2.89
C ALA A 124 -5.74 7.82 -3.40
N VAL A 125 -4.46 7.56 -3.12
CA VAL A 125 -3.81 6.29 -3.43
C VAL A 125 -3.06 5.82 -2.19
N LEU A 126 -3.38 4.62 -1.73
CA LEU A 126 -2.68 3.93 -0.67
C LEU A 126 -1.65 3.00 -1.31
N PHE A 127 -0.39 3.14 -0.91
CA PHE A 127 0.70 2.30 -1.35
C PHE A 127 1.10 1.34 -0.24
N GLU A 128 1.17 0.06 -0.57
CA GLU A 128 1.84 -0.95 0.23
C GLU A 128 3.01 -1.47 -0.60
N ALA A 129 4.20 -1.47 -0.02
CA ALA A 129 5.42 -1.86 -0.70
C ALA A 129 6.00 -3.15 -0.14
N LYS A 130 6.57 -3.95 -1.03
CA LYS A 130 7.29 -5.18 -0.68
C LYS A 130 8.57 -5.29 -1.49
N VAL A 131 9.72 -5.21 -0.83
CA VAL A 131 11.04 -5.38 -1.43
C VAL A 131 11.58 -6.77 -1.13
N LEU A 132 11.65 -7.12 0.16
CA LEU A 132 12.15 -8.42 0.63
C LEU A 132 11.14 -9.14 1.52
N SER A 133 10.23 -8.40 2.16
CA SER A 133 9.14 -8.95 2.94
C SER A 133 8.03 -9.50 2.05
N ASP A 134 7.14 -10.28 2.65
CA ASP A 134 5.94 -10.81 1.99
C ASP A 134 4.69 -10.28 2.71
N ALA A 135 3.50 -10.64 2.22
CA ALA A 135 2.24 -10.31 2.87
C ALA A 135 2.24 -10.84 4.32
N GLY A 136 2.12 -9.92 5.27
CA GLY A 136 2.06 -10.26 6.69
C GLY A 136 0.66 -10.68 7.12
N ASN A 137 0.60 -11.56 8.11
CA ASN A 137 -0.61 -11.95 8.85
C ASN A 137 -0.53 -11.54 10.33
N LYS A 138 0.24 -10.49 10.63
CA LYS A 138 0.54 -10.04 12.00
C LYS A 138 -0.60 -9.20 12.58
N THR A 139 -1.80 -9.77 12.61
CA THR A 139 -2.96 -9.24 13.33
C THR A 139 -3.05 -9.94 14.68
N SER A 140 -3.26 -9.16 15.75
CA SER A 140 -3.21 -9.71 17.12
C SER A 140 -4.42 -10.57 17.48
N TYR A 141 -5.57 -10.34 16.83
CA TYR A 141 -6.86 -10.93 17.21
C TYR A 141 -7.66 -11.49 16.01
N ASP A 142 -7.02 -11.61 14.83
CA ASP A 142 -7.60 -12.32 13.69
C ASP A 142 -6.47 -13.06 12.99
N VAL A 143 -6.39 -14.37 13.10
CA VAL A 143 -5.31 -15.17 12.51
C VAL A 143 -5.46 -15.38 11.00
N MET A 144 -6.63 -15.05 10.45
CA MET A 144 -6.96 -15.26 9.03
C MET A 144 -6.76 -13.99 8.20
N ARG A 145 -6.71 -12.82 8.85
CA ARG A 145 -6.57 -11.54 8.17
C ARG A 145 -5.15 -11.32 7.64
N ASN A 146 -5.06 -10.75 6.45
CA ASN A 146 -3.80 -10.42 5.79
C ASN A 146 -3.64 -8.90 5.60
N GLN A 147 -2.39 -8.44 5.55
CA GLN A 147 -2.07 -7.01 5.49
C GLN A 147 -2.62 -6.30 4.25
N ILE A 148 -2.77 -7.00 3.11
CA ILE A 148 -3.32 -6.38 1.90
C ILE A 148 -4.81 -6.12 2.09
N ALA A 149 -5.55 -7.11 2.60
CA ALA A 149 -6.95 -6.94 2.97
C ALA A 149 -7.12 -5.81 4.01
N CYS A 150 -6.27 -5.71 5.04
CA CYS A 150 -6.29 -4.59 5.98
C CYS A 150 -6.17 -3.23 5.28
N ASN A 151 -5.20 -3.08 4.36
CA ASN A 151 -4.98 -1.84 3.62
C ASN A 151 -6.16 -1.47 2.72
N ILE A 152 -6.73 -2.46 2.03
CA ILE A 152 -7.93 -2.26 1.21
C ILE A 152 -9.12 -1.89 2.11
N ASP A 153 -9.28 -2.53 3.26
CA ASP A 153 -10.39 -2.26 4.18
C ASP A 153 -10.37 -0.83 4.73
N VAL A 154 -9.18 -0.29 5.07
CA VAL A 154 -9.03 1.10 5.49
C VAL A 154 -9.13 2.10 4.33
N MET A 155 -8.82 1.68 3.10
CA MET A 155 -9.06 2.48 1.89
C MET A 155 -10.56 2.74 1.70
N LEU A 156 -11.37 1.71 1.98
CA LEU A 156 -12.82 1.71 1.77
C LEU A 156 -13.62 2.39 2.89
N ASN A 157 -12.95 3.04 3.84
CA ASN A 157 -13.62 3.67 4.97
C ASN A 157 -13.29 5.14 5.15
N GLU A 158 -14.34 5.92 5.40
CA GLU A 158 -14.19 7.29 5.86
C GLU A 158 -13.65 7.29 7.29
N ASN A 159 -12.89 8.34 7.61
CA ASN A 159 -12.51 8.54 8.99
C ASN A 159 -12.48 10.03 9.37
N PRO A 160 -13.58 10.55 9.96
CA PRO A 160 -13.66 11.96 10.33
C PRO A 160 -12.73 12.34 11.50
N ARG A 161 -12.12 11.36 12.18
CA ARG A 161 -11.17 11.60 13.29
C ARG A 161 -9.74 11.79 12.82
N LEU A 162 -9.43 11.47 11.56
CA LEU A 162 -8.12 11.78 10.99
C LEU A 162 -7.93 13.30 10.89
N GLN A 163 -6.68 13.75 10.91
CA GLN A 163 -6.37 15.15 10.65
C GLN A 163 -6.50 15.45 9.15
N PRO A 164 -6.88 16.68 8.75
CA PRO A 164 -6.66 17.13 7.38
C PRO A 164 -5.21 16.95 6.96
N PRO A 165 -4.95 16.63 5.69
CA PRO A 165 -5.89 16.34 4.61
C PRO A 165 -6.37 14.88 4.62
N LEU A 166 -5.79 13.97 5.41
CA LEU A 166 -6.11 12.53 5.39
C LEU A 166 -7.59 12.23 5.60
N ARG A 167 -8.33 13.07 6.33
CA ARG A 167 -9.79 12.96 6.51
C ARG A 167 -10.62 13.36 5.27
N HIS A 168 -10.03 14.06 4.31
CA HIS A 168 -10.70 14.53 3.08
C HIS A 168 -10.67 13.49 1.96
N ARG A 169 -9.97 12.36 2.17
CA ARG A 169 -10.01 11.21 1.27
C ARG A 169 -11.44 10.68 1.17
N LYS A 170 -11.88 10.43 -0.05
CA LYS A 170 -13.16 9.81 -0.35
C LYS A 170 -12.95 8.33 -0.70
N PRO A 171 -13.55 7.38 0.04
CA PRO A 171 -13.36 5.95 -0.19
C PRO A 171 -13.68 5.49 -1.62
N GLU A 172 -14.72 6.05 -2.23
CA GLU A 172 -15.16 5.77 -3.60
C GLU A 172 -14.21 6.31 -4.67
N LEU A 173 -13.32 7.24 -4.30
CA LEU A 173 -12.28 7.81 -5.17
C LEU A 173 -10.88 7.29 -4.81
N SER A 174 -10.77 6.31 -3.91
CA SER A 174 -9.47 5.83 -3.44
C SER A 174 -9.03 4.58 -4.18
N CYS A 175 -7.73 4.47 -4.45
CA CYS A 175 -7.11 3.29 -5.05
C CYS A 175 -6.04 2.69 -4.14
N PHE A 176 -5.75 1.41 -4.33
CA PHE A 176 -4.66 0.71 -3.66
C PHE A 176 -3.63 0.30 -4.69
N VAL A 177 -2.35 0.49 -4.40
CA VAL A 177 -1.25 0.11 -5.28
C VAL A 177 -0.20 -0.69 -4.51
N LEU A 178 0.02 -1.93 -4.95
CA LEU A 178 1.15 -2.73 -4.50
C LEU A 178 2.42 -2.27 -5.25
N LEU A 179 3.48 -1.91 -4.52
CA LEU A 179 4.76 -1.45 -5.08
C LEU A 179 5.87 -2.49 -4.80
N THR A 180 6.44 -3.10 -5.84
CA THR A 180 7.48 -4.14 -5.67
C THR A 180 8.62 -4.01 -6.67
N PRO A 181 9.75 -4.70 -6.48
CA PRO A 181 10.67 -4.93 -7.59
C PRO A 181 9.99 -5.68 -8.76
N GLU A 182 10.38 -5.37 -9.99
CA GLU A 182 9.79 -5.93 -11.22
C GLU A 182 9.87 -7.45 -11.27
N ILE A 183 10.95 -8.02 -10.73
CA ILE A 183 11.15 -9.48 -10.67
C ILE A 183 9.96 -10.19 -10.02
N PHE A 184 9.31 -9.59 -9.01
CA PHE A 184 8.16 -10.20 -8.35
C PHE A 184 6.87 -9.99 -9.13
N LYS A 185 6.68 -8.85 -9.81
CA LYS A 185 5.54 -8.64 -10.73
C LYS A 185 5.60 -9.59 -11.94
N ARG A 186 6.80 -9.96 -12.40
CA ARG A 186 7.02 -10.97 -13.45
C ARG A 186 6.83 -12.41 -12.96
N LYS A 187 7.21 -12.68 -11.70
CA LYS A 187 7.07 -13.99 -11.04
C LYS A 187 6.07 -13.90 -9.90
N ARG A 188 4.82 -13.53 -10.21
CA ARG A 188 3.80 -13.15 -9.23
C ARG A 188 3.65 -14.17 -8.10
N HIS A 189 3.59 -15.46 -8.45
CA HIS A 189 3.39 -16.54 -7.49
C HIS A 189 4.63 -16.95 -6.70
N SER A 190 5.75 -16.24 -6.84
CA SER A 190 6.93 -16.43 -5.98
C SER A 190 6.77 -15.81 -4.58
N ARG A 191 5.71 -15.03 -4.37
CA ARG A 191 5.40 -14.31 -3.14
C ARG A 191 3.92 -14.43 -2.80
N LEU A 192 3.58 -14.45 -1.51
CA LEU A 192 2.21 -14.56 -1.02
C LEU A 192 1.36 -13.37 -1.47
N TYR A 193 1.89 -12.15 -1.45
CA TYR A 193 1.14 -10.99 -1.95
C TYR A 193 0.71 -11.14 -3.42
N GLY A 194 1.49 -11.86 -4.24
CA GLY A 194 1.15 -12.11 -5.63
C GLY A 194 0.10 -13.22 -5.79
N TRP A 195 -0.05 -14.10 -4.80
CA TRP A 195 -1.18 -15.03 -4.71
C TRP A 195 -2.46 -14.36 -4.22
N LEU A 196 -2.38 -13.23 -3.51
CA LEU A 196 -3.53 -12.50 -2.96
C LEU A 196 -4.06 -11.43 -3.94
N ILE A 197 -3.18 -10.56 -4.44
CA ILE A 197 -3.60 -9.39 -5.23
C ILE A 197 -4.20 -9.77 -6.58
N ASP A 198 -3.74 -10.87 -7.17
CA ASP A 198 -4.16 -11.31 -8.50
C ASP A 198 -5.61 -11.84 -8.47
N PRO A 199 -6.03 -12.67 -7.50
CA PRO A 199 -7.44 -12.99 -7.28
C PRO A 199 -8.30 -11.77 -6.94
N TYR A 200 -7.88 -10.90 -6.01
CA TYR A 200 -8.66 -9.71 -5.63
C TYR A 200 -8.96 -8.77 -6.81
N ARG A 201 -8.12 -8.75 -7.84
CA ARG A 201 -8.30 -7.95 -9.06
C ARG A 201 -9.25 -8.57 -10.07
N ARG A 202 -9.55 -9.86 -9.95
CA ARG A 202 -10.34 -10.62 -10.94
C ARG A 202 -11.70 -11.03 -10.43
N ASP A 203 -11.80 -11.30 -9.13
CA ASP A 203 -12.97 -11.88 -8.51
C ASP A 203 -13.27 -11.18 -7.17
N PRO A 204 -14.34 -10.39 -7.07
CA PRO A 204 -14.76 -9.74 -5.83
C PRO A 204 -14.97 -10.73 -4.68
N ALA A 205 -15.40 -11.96 -4.97
CA ALA A 205 -15.60 -12.99 -3.95
C ALA A 205 -14.30 -13.34 -3.22
N SER A 206 -13.16 -13.33 -3.92
CA SER A 206 -11.85 -13.56 -3.30
C SER A 206 -11.52 -12.50 -2.25
N LEU A 207 -11.90 -11.24 -2.48
CA LEU A 207 -11.71 -10.18 -1.49
C LEU A 207 -12.75 -10.27 -0.36
N ALA A 208 -13.97 -10.72 -0.66
CA ALA A 208 -15.03 -10.91 0.33
C ALA A 208 -14.67 -11.99 1.37
N GLU A 209 -13.96 -13.05 0.97
CA GLU A 209 -13.45 -14.08 1.90
C GLU A 209 -12.53 -13.49 2.98
N ASP A 210 -11.72 -12.49 2.61
CA ASP A 210 -10.79 -11.79 3.50
C ASP A 210 -11.39 -10.55 4.17
N LEU A 211 -12.54 -10.06 3.68
CA LEU A 211 -13.32 -8.94 4.24
C LEU A 211 -14.78 -9.36 4.52
N PRO A 212 -15.01 -10.36 5.39
CA PRO A 212 -16.32 -10.99 5.58
C PRO A 212 -17.40 -10.09 6.21
N HIS A 213 -17.00 -8.93 6.75
CA HIS A 213 -17.92 -7.90 7.25
C HIS A 213 -18.49 -7.01 6.14
N ARG A 214 -17.99 -7.10 4.90
CA ARG A 214 -18.44 -6.30 3.76
C ARG A 214 -19.34 -7.10 2.84
N ASP A 215 -20.29 -6.40 2.24
CA ASP A 215 -21.15 -6.96 1.20
C ASP A 215 -20.40 -7.07 -0.14
N GLU A 216 -20.56 -8.18 -0.85
CA GLU A 216 -19.85 -8.47 -2.10
C GLU A 216 -20.13 -7.41 -3.17
N ALA A 217 -21.36 -6.89 -3.23
CA ALA A 217 -21.73 -5.82 -4.16
C ALA A 217 -20.95 -4.52 -3.90
N THR A 218 -20.51 -4.27 -2.66
CA THR A 218 -19.64 -3.11 -2.34
C THR A 218 -18.19 -3.34 -2.75
N LEU A 219 -17.79 -4.60 -2.91
CA LEU A 219 -16.44 -5.01 -3.29
C LEU A 219 -16.26 -5.16 -4.80
N GLU A 220 -17.33 -5.35 -5.56
CA GLU A 220 -17.29 -5.44 -7.03
C GLU A 220 -16.46 -4.32 -7.70
N PRO A 221 -16.72 -3.02 -7.45
CA PRO A 221 -15.94 -1.93 -8.05
C PRO A 221 -14.55 -1.75 -7.43
N VAL A 222 -14.18 -2.52 -6.40
CA VAL A 222 -12.86 -2.42 -5.75
C VAL A 222 -11.79 -3.06 -6.63
N SER A 223 -12.11 -4.16 -7.32
CA SER A 223 -11.16 -4.93 -8.14
C SER A 223 -10.41 -4.07 -9.17
N GLU A 224 -11.11 -3.12 -9.79
CA GLU A 224 -10.54 -2.19 -10.78
C GLU A 224 -9.64 -1.12 -10.15
N ARG A 225 -9.81 -0.85 -8.85
CA ARG A 225 -9.06 0.15 -8.08
C ARG A 225 -7.81 -0.43 -7.42
N LEU A 226 -7.49 -1.70 -7.69
CA LEU A 226 -6.30 -2.39 -7.19
C LEU A 226 -5.23 -2.46 -8.30
N GLY A 227 -4.14 -1.73 -8.08
CA GLY A 227 -3.01 -1.61 -9.02
C GLY A 227 -1.75 -2.33 -8.53
N TRP A 228 -0.82 -2.54 -9.46
CA TRP A 228 0.51 -3.07 -9.15
C TRP A 228 1.57 -2.31 -9.93
N LEU A 229 2.44 -1.60 -9.22
CA LEU A 229 3.55 -0.81 -9.72
C LEU A 229 4.90 -1.44 -9.36
N THR A 230 5.94 -1.11 -10.11
CA THR A 230 7.32 -1.49 -9.79
C THR A 230 8.24 -0.31 -9.51
N PHE A 231 9.33 -0.54 -8.78
CA PHE A 231 10.37 0.49 -8.61
C PHE A 231 11.04 0.83 -9.96
N GLU A 232 11.09 -0.13 -10.87
CA GLU A 232 11.56 0.04 -12.24
C GLU A 232 10.61 0.96 -13.04
N ASP A 233 9.29 0.84 -12.86
CA ASP A 233 8.31 1.78 -13.42
C ASP A 233 8.56 3.20 -12.88
N CYS A 234 8.80 3.35 -11.56
CA CYS A 234 9.14 4.64 -10.95
C CYS A 234 10.41 5.25 -11.56
N GLN A 235 11.47 4.46 -11.73
CA GLN A 235 12.72 4.92 -12.35
C GLN A 235 12.53 5.31 -13.83
N CYS A 236 11.70 4.57 -14.57
CA CYS A 236 11.40 4.88 -15.97
C CYS A 236 10.67 6.22 -16.12
N ILE A 237 9.72 6.50 -15.22
CA ILE A 237 8.90 7.73 -15.24
C ILE A 237 9.69 8.92 -14.69
N ALA A 238 10.48 8.70 -13.64
CA ALA A 238 11.28 9.72 -12.98
C ALA A 238 12.72 9.21 -12.82
N PRO A 239 13.57 9.37 -13.85
CA PRO A 239 14.97 8.98 -13.77
C PRO A 239 15.66 9.59 -12.54
N GLY A 240 16.27 8.73 -11.72
CA GLY A 240 16.92 9.10 -10.46
C GLY A 240 16.02 8.99 -9.23
N ALA A 241 14.73 8.62 -9.36
CA ALA A 241 13.86 8.31 -8.23
C ALA A 241 14.28 7.01 -7.51
N CYS A 242 14.86 6.06 -8.26
CA CYS A 242 15.34 4.78 -7.74
C CYS A 242 16.81 4.56 -8.11
N ARG A 243 17.71 5.44 -7.63
CA ARG A 243 19.14 5.41 -7.99
C ARG A 243 19.85 4.08 -7.75
N TRP A 244 19.33 3.24 -6.86
CA TRP A 244 19.88 1.90 -6.62
C TRP A 244 19.65 0.92 -7.79
N LEU A 245 18.79 1.28 -8.75
CA LEU A 245 18.59 0.52 -10.00
C LEU A 245 19.51 0.98 -11.13
N GLU A 246 20.21 2.11 -10.97
CA GLU A 246 21.16 2.58 -11.96
C GLU A 246 22.40 1.69 -11.93
N PRO A 247 22.90 1.20 -13.07
CA PRO A 247 24.17 0.50 -13.12
C PRO A 247 25.27 1.44 -12.62
N ASP A 248 26.00 1.04 -11.58
CA ASP A 248 27.08 1.80 -10.91
C ASP A 248 27.87 2.68 -11.90
N SER A 249 27.64 4.00 -11.87
CA SER A 249 28.50 4.99 -12.53
C SER A 249 29.62 5.46 -11.59
N GLY A 250 30.28 4.51 -10.91
CA GLY A 250 31.40 4.78 -10.02
C GLY A 250 32.48 3.69 -10.11
N PRO A 251 33.78 4.05 -10.12
CA PRO A 251 34.84 3.07 -10.28
C PRO A 251 34.84 2.14 -9.06
N ARG A 252 34.70 0.84 -9.31
CA ARG A 252 35.11 -0.19 -8.36
C ARG A 252 36.61 0.01 -8.13
N SER A 253 36.96 0.75 -7.09
CA SER A 253 38.32 0.78 -6.59
C SER A 253 38.64 -0.64 -6.14
N VAL A 254 39.34 -1.35 -7.02
CA VAL A 254 40.06 -2.56 -6.66
C VAL A 254 41.02 -2.14 -5.54
N PRO A 255 40.93 -2.72 -4.34
CA PRO A 255 41.95 -2.47 -3.33
C PRO A 255 43.28 -2.94 -3.92
N PRO A 256 44.37 -2.16 -3.83
CA PRO A 256 45.67 -2.64 -4.29
C PRO A 256 46.04 -3.89 -3.52
N ASP A 257 46.44 -4.93 -4.26
CA ASP A 257 46.94 -6.18 -3.72
C ASP A 257 48.03 -5.90 -2.66
N GLY A 258 47.80 -6.42 -1.46
CA GLY A 258 48.75 -6.45 -0.35
C GLY A 258 48.76 -7.84 0.27
#